data_AF-W8PL78-F1
#
_entry.id   AF-W8PL78-F1
#
_cell.length_a   1.000
_cell.length_b   1.000
_cell.length_c   1.000
_cell.angle_alpha   90.00
_cell.angle_beta   90.00
_cell.angle_gamma   90.00
#
_symmetry.space_group_name_H-M   'P 1'
#
loop_
_entity.id
_entity.type
_entity.pdbx_description
1 polymer ?
#
loop_
_entity_poly.entity_id
_entity_poly.type
_entity_poly.pdbx_seq_one_letter_code
_entity_poly.pdbx_strand_id
1 'polypeptide(L)'
;MGVMDKVKNKFQEWNKKKKVQEIVFNSISGPLKRVMVDYYVKTVIATHIYYYYPASEDISIKIINIKKSDKYEGMYLARVNVEFPIYIENRIILKDHNPDKLILGTDLTIKYIVVLAVNVNTNKAKILRYENMGYSTEGRTYIKLIDVNNKITWERTWGDWYDIGYDDGYASGLGAC
;
A
#
# COMPACT_ATOMS: atom_id res chain seq x y z
N MET A 1 -27.88 -19.46 34.48
CA MET A 1 -27.05 -18.31 34.03
C MET A 1 -27.82 -17.03 34.23
N GLY A 2 -27.36 -16.16 35.15
CA GLY A 2 -28.06 -14.92 35.48
C GLY A 2 -27.84 -13.82 34.42
N VAL A 3 -28.71 -12.80 34.41
CA VAL A 3 -28.57 -11.62 33.54
C VAL A 3 -27.21 -10.92 33.74
N MET A 4 -26.70 -10.92 34.98
CA MET A 4 -25.40 -10.35 35.35
C MET A 4 -24.20 -11.06 34.68
N ASP A 5 -24.26 -12.38 34.52
CA ASP A 5 -23.21 -13.17 33.86
C ASP A 5 -23.16 -12.87 32.36
N LYS A 6 -24.33 -12.68 31.73
CA LYS A 6 -24.43 -12.31 30.32
C LYS A 6 -23.83 -10.94 30.04
N VAL A 7 -24.04 -9.96 30.94
CA VAL A 7 -23.46 -8.61 30.82
C VAL A 7 -21.94 -8.63 30.97
N LYS A 8 -21.41 -9.32 31.99
CA LYS A 8 -19.96 -9.46 32.20
C LYS A 8 -19.28 -10.13 31.00
N ASN A 9 -19.87 -11.19 30.46
CA ASN A 9 -19.32 -11.89 29.30
C ASN A 9 -19.29 -11.00 28.05
N LYS A 10 -20.36 -10.22 27.79
CA LYS A 10 -20.38 -9.25 26.68
C LYS A 10 -19.29 -8.18 26.83
N PHE A 11 -19.10 -7.66 28.04
CA PHE A 11 -18.09 -6.63 28.29
C PHE A 11 -16.66 -7.15 28.08
N GLN A 12 -16.38 -8.37 28.55
CA GLN A 12 -15.09 -9.02 28.32
C GLN A 12 -14.84 -9.29 26.83
N GLU A 13 -15.85 -9.73 26.09
CA GLU A 13 -15.72 -9.95 24.65
C GLU A 13 -15.44 -8.64 23.89
N TRP A 14 -16.11 -7.55 24.30
CA TRP A 14 -15.89 -6.21 23.74
C TRP A 14 -14.45 -5.73 23.98
N ASN A 15 -13.95 -5.83 25.21
CA ASN A 15 -12.56 -5.46 25.54
C ASN A 15 -11.53 -6.27 24.74
N LYS A 16 -11.77 -7.58 24.57
CA LYS A 16 -10.88 -8.43 23.77
C LYS A 16 -10.91 -8.04 22.29
N LYS A 17 -12.07 -7.70 21.72
CA LYS A 17 -12.15 -7.20 20.34
C LYS A 17 -11.41 -5.89 20.16
N LYS A 18 -11.54 -4.94 21.09
CA LYS A 18 -10.78 -3.68 21.07
C LYS A 18 -9.26 -3.94 21.10
N LYS A 19 -8.80 -4.83 21.98
CA LYS A 19 -7.39 -5.23 22.03
C LYS A 19 -6.91 -5.86 20.72
N VAL A 20 -7.72 -6.70 20.08
CA VAL A 20 -7.41 -7.26 18.75
C VAL A 20 -7.27 -6.14 17.72
N GLN A 21 -8.15 -5.14 17.73
CA GLN A 21 -8.07 -4.00 16.81
C GLN A 21 -6.75 -3.22 16.96
N GLU A 22 -6.34 -2.95 18.20
CA GLU A 22 -5.08 -2.27 18.51
C GLU A 22 -3.86 -3.08 18.02
N ILE A 23 -3.83 -4.40 18.29
CA ILE A 23 -2.74 -5.27 17.83
C ILE A 23 -2.67 -5.30 16.30
N VAL A 24 -3.82 -5.40 15.63
CA VAL A 24 -3.91 -5.40 14.16
C VAL A 24 -3.36 -4.10 13.59
N PHE A 25 -3.82 -2.95 14.10
CA PHE A 25 -3.37 -1.64 13.64
C PHE A 25 -1.85 -1.50 13.80
N ASN A 26 -1.32 -1.75 15.00
CA ASN A 26 0.12 -1.66 15.27
C ASN A 26 0.95 -2.62 14.40
N SER A 27 0.42 -3.81 14.11
CA SER A 27 1.11 -4.80 13.29
C SER A 27 1.15 -4.39 11.82
N ILE A 28 0.04 -3.92 11.26
CA ILE A 28 -0.04 -3.49 9.85
C ILE A 28 0.76 -2.21 9.64
N SER A 29 0.65 -1.22 10.53
CA SER A 29 1.36 0.06 10.42
C SER A 29 2.85 -0.04 10.78
N GLY A 30 3.29 -1.16 11.36
CA GLY A 30 4.67 -1.42 11.73
C GLY A 30 5.25 -2.64 10.99
N PRO A 31 5.45 -3.78 11.68
CA PRO A 31 6.27 -4.89 11.18
C PRO A 31 5.72 -5.58 9.92
N LEU A 32 4.41 -5.55 9.67
CA LEU A 32 3.79 -6.22 8.52
C LEU A 32 3.72 -5.35 7.28
N LYS A 33 3.82 -4.03 7.41
CA LYS A 33 3.75 -3.04 6.32
C LYS A 33 4.58 -3.45 5.10
N ARG A 34 5.88 -3.69 5.31
CA ARG A 34 6.83 -4.00 4.24
C ARG A 34 6.50 -5.32 3.56
N VAL A 35 6.17 -6.34 4.35
CA VAL A 35 5.83 -7.69 3.86
C VAL A 35 4.60 -7.63 2.95
N MET A 36 3.61 -6.82 3.30
CA MET A 36 2.38 -6.74 2.52
C MET A 36 2.58 -6.00 1.18
N VAL A 37 3.36 -4.91 1.19
CA VAL A 37 3.72 -4.19 -0.05
C VAL A 37 4.61 -5.05 -0.94
N ASP A 38 5.66 -5.68 -0.40
CA ASP A 38 6.56 -6.53 -1.17
C ASP A 38 5.84 -7.71 -1.81
N TYR A 39 4.87 -8.31 -1.10
CA TYR A 39 4.03 -9.37 -1.67
C TYR A 39 3.30 -8.85 -2.91
N TYR A 40 2.67 -7.68 -2.85
CA TYR A 40 1.93 -7.13 -3.98
C TYR A 40 2.87 -6.78 -5.15
N VAL A 41 3.95 -6.04 -4.90
CA VAL A 41 4.88 -5.63 -5.96
C VAL A 41 5.43 -6.86 -6.70
N LYS A 42 5.85 -7.90 -5.97
CA LYS A 42 6.39 -9.13 -6.59
C LYS A 42 5.35 -9.98 -7.31
N THR A 43 4.07 -9.87 -6.96
CA THR A 43 3.02 -10.70 -7.55
C THR A 43 2.28 -10.03 -8.69
N VAL A 44 2.23 -8.70 -8.70
CA VAL A 44 1.42 -7.93 -9.66
C VAL A 44 2.30 -7.17 -10.66
N ILE A 45 3.48 -6.70 -10.25
CA ILE A 45 4.31 -5.84 -11.09
C ILE A 45 5.37 -6.69 -11.78
N ALA A 46 5.22 -6.86 -13.10
CA ALA A 46 6.10 -7.70 -13.92
C ALA A 46 7.45 -7.03 -14.26
N THR A 47 7.52 -5.71 -14.17
CA THR A 47 8.68 -4.91 -14.60
C THR A 47 9.49 -4.46 -13.38
N HIS A 48 10.80 -4.31 -13.56
CA HIS A 48 11.64 -3.72 -12.52
C HIS A 48 11.27 -2.25 -12.32
N ILE A 49 10.92 -1.90 -11.09
CA ILE A 49 10.48 -0.56 -10.69
C ILE A 49 11.09 -0.21 -9.33
N TYR A 50 11.23 1.08 -9.08
CA TYR A 50 11.41 1.61 -7.75
C TYR A 50 10.02 1.84 -7.13
N TYR A 51 9.88 1.52 -5.85
CA TYR A 51 8.63 1.80 -5.15
C TYR A 51 8.92 2.35 -3.76
N TYR A 52 8.08 3.29 -3.32
CA TYR A 52 8.23 3.99 -2.06
C TYR A 52 7.16 3.54 -1.07
N TYR A 53 7.56 3.13 0.13
CA TYR A 53 6.61 2.79 1.17
C TYR A 53 5.90 4.07 1.65
N PRO A 54 4.56 4.07 1.76
CA PRO A 54 3.83 5.22 2.28
C PRO A 54 4.23 5.52 3.73
N ALA A 55 3.85 6.67 4.28
CA ALA A 55 3.91 6.86 5.73
C ALA A 55 2.86 5.95 6.41
N SER A 56 2.94 5.76 7.72
CA SER A 56 2.05 4.80 8.40
C SER A 56 0.64 5.35 8.59
N GLU A 57 0.53 6.68 8.67
CA GLU A 57 -0.68 7.49 8.70
C GLU A 57 -1.49 7.43 7.40
N ASP A 58 -0.83 7.17 6.26
CA ASP A 58 -1.50 7.10 4.95
C ASP A 58 -2.12 5.72 4.67
N ILE A 59 -1.84 4.73 5.53
CA ILE A 59 -2.39 3.38 5.37
C ILE A 59 -3.80 3.34 5.94
N SER A 60 -4.79 3.12 5.07
CA SER A 60 -6.18 2.93 5.51
C SER A 60 -6.39 1.48 5.93
N ILE A 61 -6.84 1.29 7.17
CA ILE A 61 -7.07 -0.03 7.77
C ILE A 61 -8.51 -0.11 8.25
N LYS A 62 -9.30 -1.02 7.69
CA LYS A 62 -10.67 -1.28 8.13
C LYS A 62 -10.85 -2.74 8.48
N ILE A 63 -11.07 -3.01 9.77
CA ILE A 63 -11.34 -4.37 10.24
C ILE A 63 -12.77 -4.74 9.85
N ILE A 64 -12.90 -5.78 9.01
CA ILE A 64 -14.18 -6.27 8.50
C ILE A 64 -14.80 -7.24 9.50
N ASN A 65 -13.98 -8.14 10.06
CA ASN A 65 -14.45 -9.20 10.94
C ASN A 65 -13.39 -9.61 11.94
N ILE A 66 -13.81 -9.95 13.15
CA ILE A 66 -12.99 -10.57 14.20
C ILE A 66 -13.73 -11.81 14.70
N LYS A 67 -13.12 -12.99 14.51
CA LYS A 67 -13.62 -14.27 15.03
C LYS A 67 -12.64 -14.83 16.05
N LYS A 68 -13.15 -15.30 17.19
CA LYS A 68 -12.34 -16.04 18.16
C LYS A 68 -12.00 -17.42 17.60
N SER A 69 -10.80 -17.93 17.89
CA SER A 69 -10.46 -19.33 17.61
C SER A 69 -11.10 -20.26 18.63
N ASP A 70 -11.69 -21.34 18.16
CA ASP A 70 -12.21 -22.42 19.03
C ASP A 70 -11.10 -23.37 19.49
N LYS A 71 -9.96 -23.39 18.79
CA LYS A 71 -8.85 -24.32 19.03
C LYS A 71 -7.83 -23.82 20.04
N TYR A 72 -7.61 -22.50 20.10
CA TYR A 72 -6.54 -21.92 20.88
C TYR A 72 -7.05 -20.71 21.67
N GLU A 73 -6.87 -20.76 22.99
CA GLU A 73 -7.22 -19.65 23.85
C GLU A 73 -6.38 -18.40 23.52
N GLY A 74 -7.04 -17.24 23.51
CA GLY A 74 -6.38 -15.97 23.19
C GLY A 74 -6.06 -15.76 21.70
N MET A 75 -6.41 -16.71 20.83
CA MET A 75 -6.25 -16.57 19.39
C MET A 75 -7.51 -16.04 18.71
N TYR A 76 -7.32 -15.11 17.79
CA TYR A 76 -8.36 -14.49 16.99
C TYR A 76 -7.96 -14.48 15.52
N LEU A 77 -8.95 -14.55 14.64
CA LEU A 77 -8.82 -14.29 13.22
C LEU A 77 -9.43 -12.93 12.91
N ALA A 78 -8.59 -12.01 12.43
CA ALA A 78 -9.02 -10.71 11.96
C ALA A 78 -8.96 -10.66 10.44
N ARG A 79 -10.08 -10.31 9.80
CA ARG A 79 -10.15 -10.05 8.36
C ARG A 79 -10.18 -8.54 8.17
N VAL A 80 -9.21 -8.01 7.43
CA VAL A 80 -8.90 -6.59 7.42
C VAL A 80 -8.80 -6.13 5.97
N ASN A 81 -9.59 -5.12 5.60
CA ASN A 81 -9.36 -4.38 4.37
C ASN A 81 -8.20 -3.42 4.60
N VAL A 82 -7.22 -3.43 3.71
CA VAL A 82 -6.10 -2.52 3.75
C VAL A 82 -5.95 -1.82 2.41
N GLU A 83 -5.80 -0.51 2.48
CA GLU A 83 -5.46 0.33 1.32
C GLU A 83 -4.08 0.94 1.54
N PHE A 84 -3.15 0.62 0.63
CA PHE A 84 -1.80 1.15 0.64
C PHE A 84 -1.63 2.11 -0.53
N PRO A 85 -1.51 3.42 -0.28
CA PRO A 85 -0.94 4.30 -1.28
C PRO A 85 0.53 3.91 -1.49
N ILE A 86 0.96 3.82 -2.74
CA ILE A 86 2.33 3.51 -3.13
C ILE A 86 2.69 4.38 -4.31
N TYR A 87 3.93 4.81 -4.35
CA TYR A 87 4.48 5.55 -5.49
C TYR A 87 5.42 4.59 -6.22
N ILE A 88 5.18 4.39 -7.50
CA ILE A 88 5.96 3.49 -8.35
C ILE A 88 6.66 4.32 -9.41
N GLU A 89 7.95 4.07 -9.60
CA GLU A 89 8.79 4.84 -10.50
C GLU A 89 9.66 3.93 -11.37
N ASN A 90 9.76 4.27 -12.65
CA ASN A 90 10.68 3.67 -13.58
C ASN A 90 11.70 4.71 -14.03
N ARG A 91 12.99 4.36 -13.96
CA ARG A 91 14.09 5.24 -14.37
C ARG A 91 14.37 5.02 -15.85
N ILE A 92 14.36 6.10 -16.62
CA ILE A 92 14.68 6.09 -18.04
C ILE A 92 16.15 6.48 -18.20
N ILE A 93 16.94 5.54 -18.71
CA ILE A 93 18.35 5.74 -19.02
C ILE A 93 18.45 6.08 -20.51
N LEU A 94 18.82 7.31 -20.82
CA LEU A 94 19.06 7.76 -22.19
C LEU A 94 20.52 7.48 -22.58
N LYS A 95 20.73 6.95 -23.79
CA LYS A 95 22.07 6.75 -24.35
C LYS A 95 22.71 8.13 -24.61
N ASP A 96 24.00 8.27 -24.28
CA ASP A 96 24.81 9.49 -24.49
C ASP A 96 24.38 10.75 -23.72
N HIS A 97 23.32 10.65 -22.92
CA HIS A 97 22.95 11.65 -21.91
C HIS A 97 23.22 11.08 -20.52
N ASN A 98 23.48 11.98 -19.56
CA ASN A 98 23.77 11.58 -18.18
C ASN A 98 22.66 10.62 -17.68
N PRO A 99 22.97 9.33 -17.44
CA PRO A 99 21.98 8.32 -17.10
C PRO A 99 21.27 8.73 -15.81
N ASP A 100 19.99 8.40 -15.69
CA ASP A 100 19.16 8.57 -14.49
C ASP A 100 18.44 9.91 -14.28
N LYS A 101 18.44 10.83 -15.26
CA LYS A 101 17.73 12.10 -15.05
C LYS A 101 16.22 12.02 -15.20
N LEU A 102 15.67 11.12 -16.01
CA LEU A 102 14.24 11.09 -16.31
C LEU A 102 13.54 9.93 -15.61
N ILE A 103 12.46 10.24 -14.90
CA ILE A 103 11.67 9.24 -14.18
C ILE A 103 10.21 9.35 -14.60
N LEU A 104 9.62 8.21 -14.98
CA LEU A 104 8.19 8.04 -15.15
C LEU A 104 7.62 7.42 -13.88
N GLY A 105 6.68 8.11 -13.24
CA GLY A 105 6.07 7.68 -11.99
C GLY A 105 4.55 7.58 -12.07
N THR A 106 3.98 6.75 -11.20
CA THR A 106 2.54 6.63 -11.01
C THR A 106 2.22 6.40 -9.55
N ASP A 107 1.23 7.13 -9.04
CA ASP A 107 0.66 6.92 -7.72
C ASP A 107 -0.36 5.78 -7.83
N LEU A 108 -0.25 4.72 -7.04
CA LEU A 108 -1.25 3.66 -6.97
C LEU A 108 -1.80 3.55 -5.56
N THR A 109 -3.08 3.20 -5.43
CA THR A 109 -3.63 2.68 -4.18
C THR A 109 -3.93 1.20 -4.34
N ILE A 110 -3.18 0.38 -3.62
CA ILE A 110 -3.31 -1.07 -3.60
C ILE A 110 -4.36 -1.45 -2.56
N LYS A 111 -5.43 -2.14 -2.96
CA LYS A 111 -6.50 -2.58 -2.05
C LYS A 111 -6.59 -4.10 -1.97
N TYR A 112 -6.55 -4.66 -0.77
CA TYR A 112 -6.69 -6.10 -0.56
C TYR A 112 -7.19 -6.43 0.85
N ILE A 113 -7.66 -7.66 0.99
CA ILE A 113 -8.03 -8.20 2.29
C ILE A 113 -6.87 -9.05 2.82
N VAL A 114 -6.46 -8.77 4.05
CA VAL A 114 -5.51 -9.61 4.80
C VAL A 114 -6.24 -10.35 5.89
N VAL A 115 -5.96 -11.65 6.00
CA VAL A 115 -6.40 -12.48 7.11
C VAL A 115 -5.23 -12.63 8.08
N LEU A 116 -5.41 -12.09 9.29
CA LEU A 116 -4.43 -12.12 10.37
C LEU A 116 -4.82 -13.12 11.45
N ALA A 117 -3.88 -13.94 11.89
CA ALA A 117 -3.95 -14.60 13.18
C ALA A 117 -3.40 -13.64 14.24
N VAL A 118 -4.18 -13.38 15.29
CA VAL A 118 -3.85 -12.44 16.36
C VAL A 118 -3.85 -13.18 17.69
N ASN A 119 -2.72 -13.13 18.40
CA ASN A 119 -2.58 -13.64 19.75
C ASN A 119 -2.66 -12.47 20.74
N VAL A 120 -3.76 -12.37 21.48
CA VAL A 120 -3.97 -11.26 22.44
C VAL A 120 -3.14 -11.41 23.72
N ASN A 121 -2.59 -12.60 24.00
CA ASN A 121 -1.74 -12.82 25.16
C ASN A 121 -0.31 -12.36 24.87
N THR A 122 0.17 -12.53 23.64
CA THR A 122 1.52 -12.12 23.23
C THR A 122 1.58 -10.79 22.48
N ASN A 123 0.43 -10.15 22.21
CA ASN A 123 0.30 -8.94 21.38
C ASN A 123 0.95 -9.08 19.99
N LYS A 124 0.88 -10.27 19.37
CA LYS A 124 1.47 -10.54 18.06
C LYS A 124 0.39 -10.83 17.03
N ALA A 125 0.58 -10.33 15.81
CA ALA A 125 -0.19 -10.73 14.64
C ALA A 125 0.71 -11.38 13.58
N LYS A 126 0.15 -12.34 12.85
CA LYS A 126 0.80 -12.98 11.70
C LYS A 126 -0.17 -13.02 10.52
N ILE A 127 0.33 -12.72 9.34
CA ILE A 127 -0.41 -12.90 8.09
C ILE A 127 -0.58 -14.40 7.80
N LEU A 128 -1.83 -14.83 7.64
CA LEU A 128 -2.14 -16.18 7.23
C LEU A 128 -2.29 -16.28 5.71
N ARG A 129 -2.99 -15.31 5.11
CA ARG A 129 -3.19 -15.24 3.66
C ARG A 129 -3.63 -13.86 3.22
N TYR A 130 -3.44 -13.62 1.94
CA TYR A 130 -3.97 -12.49 1.20
C TYR A 130 -5.18 -12.96 0.40
N GLU A 131 -6.24 -12.14 0.40
CA GLU A 131 -7.40 -12.34 -0.45
C GLU A 131 -7.41 -11.16 -1.43
N ASN A 132 -7.05 -11.46 -2.68
CA ASN A 132 -6.96 -10.45 -3.73
C ASN A 132 -8.37 -9.92 -4.03
N MET A 133 -8.55 -8.61 -3.95
CA MET A 133 -9.79 -7.96 -4.32
C MET A 133 -9.82 -7.54 -5.80
N GLY A 134 -8.68 -7.58 -6.50
CA GLY A 134 -8.58 -7.20 -7.90
C GLY A 134 -8.69 -5.70 -8.16
N TYR A 135 -8.64 -4.86 -7.11
CA TYR A 135 -8.78 -3.41 -7.24
C TYR A 135 -7.47 -2.72 -6.87
N SER A 136 -6.80 -2.16 -7.89
CA SER A 136 -5.91 -1.01 -7.72
C SER A 136 -6.62 0.23 -8.23
N THR A 137 -6.45 1.35 -7.54
CA THR A 137 -6.83 2.65 -8.10
C THR A 137 -5.57 3.32 -8.59
N GLU A 138 -5.50 3.56 -9.90
CA GLU A 138 -4.45 4.39 -10.48
C GLU A 138 -4.73 5.85 -10.12
N GLY A 139 -3.72 6.51 -9.59
CA GLY A 139 -3.72 7.91 -9.24
C GLY A 139 -3.03 8.73 -10.33
N ARG A 140 -2.29 9.76 -9.91
CA ARG A 140 -1.59 10.66 -10.82
C ARG A 140 -0.40 9.93 -11.45
N THR A 141 -0.35 9.95 -12.78
CA THR A 141 0.87 9.57 -13.52
C THR A 141 1.65 10.83 -13.85
N TYR A 142 2.96 10.81 -13.63
CA TYR A 142 3.82 11.98 -13.74
C TYR A 142 5.16 11.63 -14.36
N ILE A 143 5.83 12.65 -14.87
CA ILE A 143 7.21 12.60 -15.33
C ILE A 143 8.02 13.63 -14.55
N LYS A 144 9.19 13.23 -14.05
CA LYS A 144 10.08 14.12 -13.31
C LYS A 144 11.49 14.07 -13.84
N LEU A 145 12.14 15.22 -13.83
CA LEU A 145 13.56 15.35 -14.12
C LEU A 145 14.33 15.55 -12.81
N ILE A 146 15.34 14.71 -12.57
CA ILE A 146 16.26 14.83 -11.44
C ILE A 146 17.65 15.28 -11.88
N ASP A 147 18.30 16.09 -11.05
CA ASP A 147 19.67 16.55 -11.28
C ASP A 147 20.71 15.51 -10.83
N VAL A 148 21.99 15.83 -11.01
CA VAL A 148 23.13 14.96 -10.61
C VAL A 148 23.25 14.76 -9.10
N ASN A 149 22.54 15.56 -8.29
CA ASN A 149 22.47 15.46 -6.83
C ASN A 149 21.16 14.82 -6.35
N ASN A 150 20.41 14.15 -7.24
CA ASN A 150 19.08 13.58 -6.97
C ASN A 150 18.01 14.60 -6.54
N LYS A 151 18.16 15.88 -6.88
CA LYS A 151 17.13 16.90 -6.65
C LYS A 151 16.16 16.97 -7.82
N ILE A 152 14.86 17.04 -7.52
CA ILE A 152 13.82 17.26 -8.53
C ILE A 152 14.02 18.66 -9.13
N THR A 153 14.33 18.70 -10.42
CA THR A 153 14.47 19.93 -11.20
C THR A 153 13.10 20.43 -11.64
N TRP A 154 12.23 19.52 -12.06
CA TRP A 154 10.81 19.77 -12.30
C TRP A 154 10.01 18.46 -12.31
N GLU A 155 8.71 18.55 -12.11
CA GLU A 155 7.72 17.46 -12.18
C GLU A 155 6.47 17.96 -12.92
N ARG A 156 5.91 17.14 -13.80
CA ARG A 156 4.64 17.41 -14.49
C ARG A 156 3.78 16.16 -14.49
N THR A 157 2.46 16.33 -14.51
CA THR A 157 1.59 15.18 -14.80
C THR A 157 1.81 14.73 -16.24
N TRP A 158 1.48 13.47 -16.52
CA TRP A 158 1.59 12.94 -17.88
C TRP A 158 0.76 13.77 -18.87
N GLY A 159 -0.45 14.19 -18.48
CA GLY A 159 -1.30 15.07 -19.28
C GLY A 159 -0.61 16.39 -19.59
N ASP A 160 -0.15 17.11 -18.56
CA ASP A 160 0.51 18.42 -18.76
C ASP A 160 1.78 18.32 -19.61
N TRP A 161 2.56 17.24 -19.45
CA TRP A 161 3.76 17.04 -20.25
C TRP A 161 3.44 16.70 -21.70
N TYR A 162 2.44 15.84 -21.91
CA TYR A 162 1.99 15.45 -23.25
C TYR A 162 1.44 16.64 -24.02
N ASP A 163 0.58 17.45 -23.39
CA ASP A 163 -0.06 18.61 -24.02
C ASP A 163 0.98 19.66 -24.42
N ILE A 164 1.98 19.94 -23.57
CA ILE A 164 3.08 20.87 -23.89
C ILE A 164 3.93 20.37 -25.06
N GLY A 165 4.29 19.09 -25.09
CA GLY A 165 5.05 18.54 -26.21
C GLY A 165 4.28 18.62 -27.54
N TYR A 166 2.96 18.51 -27.47
CA TYR A 166 2.07 18.63 -28.63
C TYR A 166 1.94 20.10 -29.10
N ASP A 167 1.77 21.03 -28.16
CA ASP A 167 1.64 22.47 -28.43
C ASP A 167 2.96 23.11 -28.91
N ASP A 168 4.12 22.60 -28.45
CA ASP A 168 5.45 23.02 -28.91
C ASP A 168 5.85 22.44 -30.28
N GLY A 169 4.94 21.73 -30.97
CA GLY A 169 5.08 21.36 -32.38
C GLY A 169 5.69 19.98 -32.68
N TYR A 170 5.87 19.10 -31.68
CA TYR A 170 6.34 17.71 -31.92
C TYR A 170 5.27 16.80 -32.56
N ALA A 171 4.07 17.31 -32.82
CA ALA A 171 2.96 16.57 -33.43
C ALA A 171 3.23 16.08 -34.86
N SER A 172 4.24 16.61 -35.54
CA SER A 172 4.68 16.09 -36.83
C SER A 172 6.07 15.50 -36.68
N GLY A 173 6.27 14.24 -37.06
CA GLY A 173 7.61 13.66 -37.26
C GLY A 173 8.40 14.35 -38.39
N LEU A 174 8.29 15.67 -38.53
CA LEU A 174 8.90 16.54 -39.54
C LEU A 174 9.70 17.69 -38.89
N GLY A 175 9.92 17.67 -37.58
CA GLY A 175 10.66 18.70 -36.84
C GLY A 175 12.14 18.38 -36.58
N ALA A 176 12.87 17.88 -37.58
CA ALA A 176 14.34 17.89 -37.58
C ALA A 176 14.84 17.84 -39.03
N CYS A 177 15.03 19.02 -39.62
CA CYS A 177 15.98 19.27 -40.70
C CYS A 177 17.05 20.21 -40.15
#